data_AF-G9ZD38-F1
#
_entry.id   AF-G9ZD38-F1
#
_cell.length_a   1.000
_cell.length_b   1.000
_cell.length_c   1.000
_cell.angle_alpha   90.00
_cell.angle_beta   90.00
_cell.angle_gamma   90.00
#
_symmetry.space_group_name_H-M   'P 1'
#
loop_
_entity.id
_entity.type
_entity.pdbx_description
1 polymer ?
#
loop_
_entity_poly.entity_id
_entity_poly.type
_entity_poly.pdbx_seq_one_letter_code
_entity_poly.pdbx_strand_id
1 'polypeptide(L)' 'MLLDQARHFGLADLSGVPFVGDNLVDVQAAQAAGAVPVLVRTGHGKNTAHKHRAALRDVLSYPNVETAVNHWLKEAA' A
#
# COMPACT_ATOMS: atom_id res chain seq x y z
N MET A 1 13.09 -4.88 -6.96
CA MET A 1 12.28 -3.69 -6.55
C MET A 1 10.93 -3.72 -7.26
N LEU A 2 9.95 -2.86 -6.90
CA LEU A 2 8.55 -2.96 -7.39
C LEU A 2 8.43 -3.05 -8.92
N LEU A 3 9.23 -2.27 -9.67
CA LEU A 3 9.25 -2.32 -11.13
C LEU A 3 9.75 -3.68 -11.67
N ASP A 4 10.66 -4.35 -10.97
CA ASP A 4 11.09 -5.71 -11.33
C ASP A 4 9.97 -6.72 -11.09
N GLN A 5 9.13 -6.51 -10.07
CA GLN A 5 7.96 -7.35 -9.83
C GLN A 5 6.93 -7.19 -10.95
N ALA A 6 6.65 -5.96 -11.37
CA ALA A 6 5.77 -5.71 -12.53
C ALA A 6 6.24 -6.47 -13.78
N ARG A 7 7.55 -6.37 -14.09
CA ARG A 7 8.17 -7.12 -15.21
C ARG A 7 8.09 -8.63 -15.03
N HIS A 8 8.32 -9.13 -13.82
CA HIS A 8 8.26 -10.56 -13.52
C HIS A 8 6.87 -11.14 -13.74
N PHE A 9 5.83 -10.38 -13.39
CA PHE A 9 4.42 -10.78 -13.56
C PHE A 9 3.80 -10.36 -14.89
N GLY A 10 4.59 -9.79 -15.82
CA GLY A 10 4.10 -9.39 -17.15
C GLY A 10 3.15 -8.20 -17.16
N LEU A 11 3.21 -7.34 -16.13
CA LEU A 11 2.41 -6.11 -16.04
C LEU A 11 3.10 -4.96 -16.80
N ALA A 12 2.30 -4.15 -17.52
CA ALA A 12 2.80 -2.96 -18.21
C ALA A 12 3.15 -1.81 -17.24
N ASP A 13 2.38 -1.68 -16.16
CA ASP A 13 2.59 -0.77 -15.04
C ASP A 13 1.97 -1.34 -13.76
N LEU A 14 2.01 -0.60 -12.65
CA LEU A 14 1.40 -0.96 -11.37
C LEU A 14 0.11 -0.18 -11.07
N SER A 15 -0.48 0.45 -12.08
CA SER A 15 -1.71 1.22 -11.91
C SER A 15 -2.83 0.34 -11.35
N GLY A 16 -3.48 0.81 -10.29
CA GLY A 16 -4.51 0.05 -9.59
C GLY A 16 -4.01 -1.13 -8.74
N VAL A 17 -2.71 -1.45 -8.76
CA VAL A 17 -2.14 -2.55 -7.97
C VAL A 17 -1.87 -2.07 -6.54
N PRO A 18 -2.53 -2.64 -5.51
CA PRO A 18 -2.25 -2.27 -4.13
C PRO A 18 -0.88 -2.78 -3.68
N PHE A 19 -0.08 -1.88 -3.11
CA PHE A 19 1.18 -2.22 -2.44
C PHE A 19 1.05 -1.94 -0.93
N VAL A 20 1.09 -3.02 -0.15
CA VAL A 20 0.76 -3.02 1.28
C VAL A 20 2.03 -3.07 2.11
N GLY A 21 2.21 -2.12 3.02
CA GLY A 21 3.32 -2.09 3.96
C GLY A 21 2.97 -1.45 5.31
N ASP A 22 3.92 -1.48 6.24
CA ASP A 22 3.80 -0.89 7.58
C ASP A 22 4.79 0.26 7.84
N ASN A 23 5.69 0.54 6.90
CA ASN A 23 6.66 1.64 6.97
C ASN A 23 6.36 2.75 5.96
N LEU A 24 6.89 3.95 6.22
CA LEU A 24 6.77 5.08 5.30
C LEU A 24 7.43 4.78 3.95
N VAL A 25 8.55 4.07 3.97
CA VAL A 25 9.30 3.70 2.75
C VAL A 25 8.48 2.82 1.82
N ASP A 26 7.57 2.00 2.33
CA ASP A 26 6.69 1.15 1.52
C ASP A 26 5.68 2.02 0.74
N VAL A 27 5.08 2.99 1.44
CA VAL A 27 4.17 3.98 0.84
C VAL A 27 4.89 4.81 -0.23
N GLN A 28 6.09 5.30 0.06
CA GLN A 28 6.88 6.09 -0.88
C GLN A 28 7.32 5.26 -2.09
N ALA A 29 7.71 4.00 -1.89
CA ALA A 29 8.05 3.09 -2.97
C ALA A 29 6.84 2.82 -3.88
N ALA A 30 5.66 2.61 -3.31
CA ALA A 30 4.42 2.46 -4.07
C ALA A 30 4.10 3.70 -4.90
N GLN A 31 4.14 4.88 -4.29
CA GLN A 31 3.90 6.16 -4.98
C GLN A 31 4.90 6.37 -6.12
N ALA A 32 6.19 6.14 -5.87
CA ALA A 32 7.24 6.30 -6.88
C ALA A 32 7.11 5.30 -8.04
N ALA A 33 6.60 4.10 -7.78
CA ALA A 33 6.40 3.05 -8.78
C ALA A 33 5.04 3.13 -9.50
N GLY A 34 4.17 4.08 -9.14
CA GLY A 34 2.82 4.20 -9.71
C GLY A 34 1.81 3.15 -9.20
N ALA A 35 2.12 2.47 -8.10
CA ALA A 35 1.21 1.56 -7.41
C ALA A 35 0.24 2.32 -6.49
N VAL A 36 -0.81 1.64 -6.01
CA VAL A 36 -1.72 2.18 -5.00
C VAL A 36 -1.10 2.00 -3.61
N PRO A 37 -0.70 3.06 -2.90
CA PRO A 37 -0.07 2.94 -1.59
C PRO A 37 -1.09 2.54 -0.51
N VAL A 38 -0.75 1.53 0.28
CA VAL A 38 -1.61 1.05 1.38
C VAL A 38 -0.79 0.86 2.65
N LEU A 39 -1.21 1.53 3.72
CA LEU A 39 -0.62 1.39 5.05
C LEU A 39 -1.50 0.49 5.94
N VAL A 40 -0.94 -0.59 6.46
CA VAL A 40 -1.58 -1.35 7.55
C VAL A 40 -1.04 -0.90 8.90
N ARG A 41 -1.89 -0.92 9.94
CA ARG A 41 -1.54 -0.50 11.30
C ARG A 41 -0.96 -1.62 12.17
N THR A 42 -0.67 -2.79 11.58
CA THR A 42 0.14 -3.84 12.20
C THR A 42 1.63 -3.49 12.15
N GLY A 43 2.49 -4.19 12.90
CA GLY A 43 3.93 -3.93 12.94
C GLY A 43 4.26 -2.49 13.34
N HIS A 44 5.04 -1.79 12.52
CA HIS A 44 5.42 -0.40 12.69
C HIS A 44 4.31 0.60 12.31
N GLY A 45 3.24 0.13 11.68
CA GLY A 45 2.23 0.96 11.03
C GLY A 45 1.55 1.99 11.92
N LYS A 46 1.28 1.66 13.20
CA LYS A 46 0.74 2.64 14.17
C LYS A 46 1.70 3.82 14.38
N ASN A 47 2.98 3.52 14.54
CA ASN A 47 4.02 4.52 14.74
C ASN A 47 4.25 5.32 13.46
N THR A 48 4.30 4.66 12.31
CA THR A 48 4.40 5.27 10.97
C THR A 48 3.24 6.26 10.74
N ALA A 49 2.00 5.82 10.98
CA ALA A 49 0.80 6.65 10.84
C ALA A 49 0.81 7.87 11.77
N HIS A 50 1.35 7.71 12.99
CA HIS A 50 1.47 8.81 13.94
C HIS A 50 2.54 9.82 13.52
N LYS A 51 3.77 9.36 13.26
CA LYS A 51 4.93 10.21 12.93
C LYS A 51 4.80 10.92 11.60
N HIS A 52 4.16 10.29 10.62
CA HIS A 52 4.08 10.78 9.23
C HIS A 52 2.65 11.13 8.79
N ARG A 53 1.78 11.50 9.75
CA ARG A 53 0.36 11.80 9.50
C ARG A 53 0.12 12.75 8.31
N ALA A 54 0.94 13.78 8.16
CA ALA A 54 0.81 14.74 7.06
C ALA A 54 1.09 14.09 5.69
N ALA A 55 2.13 13.27 5.59
CA ALA A 55 2.50 12.58 4.34
C ALA A 55 1.56 11.42 3.98
N LEU A 56 0.80 10.91 4.95
CA LEU A 56 -0.10 9.77 4.81
C LEU A 56 -1.57 10.16 4.69
N ARG A 57 -1.87 11.46 4.52
CA ARG A 57 -3.25 11.99 4.49
C ARG A 57 -4.12 11.30 3.44
N ASP A 58 -3.57 11.08 2.25
CA ASP A 58 -4.28 10.55 1.09
C ASP A 58 -3.93 9.08 0.82
N VAL A 59 -3.35 8.40 1.81
CA VAL A 59 -2.95 7.00 1.72
C VAL A 59 -4.00 6.12 2.39
N LEU A 60 -4.40 5.04 1.70
CA LEU A 60 -5.35 4.08 2.25
C LEU A 60 -4.76 3.46 3.53
N SER A 61 -5.52 3.49 4.62
CA SER A 61 -5.05 2.96 5.91
C SER A 61 -6.02 1.97 6.52
N TYR A 62 -5.52 0.77 6.83
CA TYR A 62 -6.32 -0.33 7.38
C TYR A 62 -5.80 -0.79 8.74
N PRO A 63 -6.66 -1.34 9.62
CA PRO A 63 -6.23 -1.99 10.85
C PRO A 63 -5.15 -3.06 10.64
N ASN A 64 -5.35 -3.92 9.64
CA ASN A 64 -4.50 -5.07 9.30
C ASN A 64 -4.75 -5.47 7.83
N VAL A 65 -3.97 -6.44 7.32
CA VAL A 65 -4.08 -6.94 5.94
C VAL A 65 -5.44 -7.60 5.70
N GLU A 66 -5.98 -8.33 6.68
CA GLU A 66 -7.30 -8.98 6.58
C GLU A 66 -8.41 -7.98 6.27
N THR A 67 -8.43 -6.83 6.96
CA THR A 67 -9.42 -5.78 6.73
C THR A 67 -9.28 -5.16 5.34
N ALA A 68 -8.04 -4.95 4.87
CA ALA A 68 -7.77 -4.43 3.53
C ALA A 68 -8.29 -5.39 2.45
N VAL A 69 -8.00 -6.69 2.58
CA VAL A 69 -8.46 -7.73 1.65
C VAL A 69 -9.99 -7.84 1.65
N ASN A 70 -10.61 -7.83 2.83
CA ASN A 70 -12.07 -7.87 2.95
C ASN A 70 -12.75 -6.66 2.29
N HIS A 71 -12.11 -5.50 2.27
CA HIS A 71 -12.61 -4.33 1.56
C HIS A 71 -12.61 -4.57 0.04
N TRP A 72 -11.47 -4.95 -0.52
CA TRP A 72 -11.32 -5.15 -1.96
C TRP A 72 -12.19 -6.28 -2.51
N LEU A 73 -12.31 -7.39 -1.78
CA LEU A 73 -13.13 -8.52 -2.21
C LEU A 73 -14.63 -8.24 -2.15
N LYS A 74 -15.07 -7.30 -1.30
CA LYS A 74 -16.47 -6.84 -1.27
C LYS A 74 -16.78 -5.83 -2.36
N GLU A 75 -15.81 -4.97 -2.72
CA GLU A 75 -15.95 -4.03 -3.84
C GLU A 75 -15.95 -4.73 -5.21
N ALA A 76 -15.37 -5.93 -5.29
CA ALA A 76 -15.31 -6.74 -6.52
C ALA A 76 -16.56 -7.60 -6.76
N ALA A 77 -17.52 -7.63 -5.82
CA ALA A 77 -18.76 -8.39 -5.87
C ALA A 77 -19.95 -7.49 -6.21
#